data_AF-A0A7G2EDP5-F1
#
_entry.id   AF-A0A7G2EDP5-F1
#
_cell.length_a   1.000
_cell.length_b   1.000
_cell.length_c   1.000
_cell.angle_alpha   90.00
_cell.angle_beta   90.00
_cell.angle_gamma   90.00
#
_symmetry.space_group_name_H-M   'P 1'
#
loop_
_entity.id
_entity.type
_entity.pdbx_description
1 polymer ?
#
loop_
_entity_poly.entity_id
_entity_poly.type
_entity_poly.pdbx_seq_one_letter_code
_entity_poly.pdbx_strand_id
1 'polypeptide(L)'
;MGRRKIKMEMVQDMNTRQVTFSKRRTGLFKKASELATLCNAELGIVVFSPGGKPFSYGKPNLDSVAERFMREYDDSDSGDEEKSGTRREESGEA
;
A
#
# COMPACT_ATOMS: atom_id res chain seq x y z
N MET A 1 27.22 4.22 -22.43
CA MET A 1 26.59 2.97 -22.92
C MET A 1 25.09 3.19 -23.06
N GLY A 2 24.49 2.84 -24.20
CA GLY A 2 23.05 2.97 -24.44
C GLY A 2 22.20 1.93 -23.70
N ARG A 3 20.87 2.00 -23.88
CA ARG A 3 19.91 1.05 -23.28
C ARG A 3 20.11 -0.34 -23.87
N ARG A 4 20.26 -1.36 -23.02
CA ARG A 4 20.35 -2.77 -23.41
C ARG A 4 19.23 -3.57 -22.75
N LYS A 5 18.79 -4.66 -23.39
CA LYS A 5 17.87 -5.63 -22.78
C LYS A 5 18.59 -6.33 -21.62
N ILE A 6 17.89 -6.49 -20.51
CA ILE A 6 18.38 -7.20 -19.31
C ILE A 6 17.32 -8.23 -18.87
N LYS A 7 17.74 -9.25 -18.12
CA LYS A 7 16.82 -10.22 -17.51
C LYS A 7 16.01 -9.55 -16.39
N MET A 8 14.79 -10.03 -16.15
CA MET A 8 13.92 -9.58 -15.06
C MET A 8 14.18 -10.40 -13.80
N GLU A 9 15.39 -10.25 -13.27
CA GLU A 9 15.88 -10.90 -12.06
C GLU A 9 16.57 -9.88 -11.14
N MET A 10 16.97 -10.29 -9.95
CA MET A 10 17.70 -9.40 -9.04
C MET A 10 19.03 -8.96 -9.66
N VAL A 11 19.26 -7.64 -9.74
CA VAL A 11 20.53 -7.07 -10.18
C VAL A 11 21.59 -7.37 -9.10
N GLN A 12 22.60 -8.14 -9.46
CA GLN A 12 23.61 -8.64 -8.52
C GLN A 12 24.61 -7.55 -8.10
N ASP A 13 25.14 -6.80 -9.07
CA ASP A 13 26.04 -5.69 -8.81
C ASP A 13 25.34 -4.57 -8.01
N MET A 14 25.86 -4.24 -6.84
CA MET A 14 25.23 -3.32 -5.90
C MET A 14 25.13 -1.89 -6.46
N ASN A 15 26.17 -1.42 -7.15
CA ASN A 15 26.19 -0.08 -7.74
C ASN A 15 25.14 0.04 -8.85
N THR A 16 25.09 -0.94 -9.76
CA THR A 16 24.10 -1.04 -10.83
C THR A 16 22.70 -1.20 -10.25
N ARG A 17 22.53 -1.97 -9.17
CA ARG A 17 21.24 -2.12 -8.48
C ARG A 17 20.76 -0.80 -7.90
N GLN A 18 21.63 -0.03 -7.24
CA GLN A 18 21.30 1.28 -6.67
C GLN A 18 20.89 2.30 -7.76
N VAL A 19 21.64 2.35 -8.86
CA VAL A 19 21.32 3.24 -10.00
C VAL A 19 20.03 2.79 -10.69
N THR A 20 19.85 1.48 -10.88
CA THR A 20 18.64 0.91 -11.49
C THR A 20 17.41 1.18 -10.63
N PHE A 21 17.50 0.98 -9.32
CA PHE A 21 16.45 1.34 -8.36
C PHE A 21 16.06 2.80 -8.50
N SER A 22 17.04 3.71 -8.45
CA SER A 22 16.79 5.15 -8.53
C SER A 22 16.08 5.54 -9.83
N LYS A 23 16.54 5.01 -10.98
CA LYS A 23 15.93 5.31 -12.29
C LYS A 23 14.55 4.68 -12.45
N ARG A 24 14.37 3.42 -12.06
CA ARG A 24 13.08 2.72 -12.17
C ARG A 24 12.04 3.30 -11.23
N ARG A 25 12.40 3.61 -9.98
CA ARG A 25 11.51 4.28 -9.02
C ARG A 25 11.00 5.60 -9.60
N THR A 26 11.89 6.44 -10.13
CA THR A 26 11.48 7.71 -10.76
C THR A 26 10.55 7.48 -11.95
N GLY A 27 10.84 6.50 -12.81
CA GLY A 27 9.96 6.15 -13.93
C GLY A 27 8.59 5.64 -13.50
N LEU A 28 8.55 4.79 -12.46
CA LEU A 28 7.34 4.26 -11.86
C LEU A 28 6.48 5.38 -11.29
N PHE A 29 7.08 6.30 -10.51
CA PHE A 29 6.35 7.43 -9.90
C PHE A 29 5.78 8.37 -10.97
N LYS A 30 6.52 8.61 -12.07
CA LYS A 30 6.00 9.37 -13.20
C LYS A 30 4.77 8.71 -13.83
N LYS A 31 4.86 7.40 -14.10
CA LYS A 31 3.73 6.65 -14.69
C LYS A 31 2.52 6.57 -13.77
N ALA A 32 2.76 6.40 -12.47
CA ALA A 32 1.72 6.46 -11.44
C ALA A 32 1.03 7.83 -11.43
N SER A 33 1.80 8.92 -11.53
CA SER A 33 1.25 10.29 -11.59
C SER A 33 0.47 10.58 -12.86
N GLU A 34 0.92 10.07 -14.01
CA GLU A 34 0.18 10.17 -15.28
C GLU A 34 -1.15 9.42 -15.15
N LEU A 35 -1.14 8.16 -14.69
CA LEU A 35 -2.33 7.34 -14.52
C LEU A 35 -3.34 7.98 -13.56
N ALA A 36 -2.88 8.42 -12.38
CA ALA A 36 -3.71 9.06 -11.38
C ALA A 36 -4.30 10.40 -11.84
N THR A 37 -3.72 11.02 -12.88
CA THR A 37 -4.23 12.27 -13.46
C THR A 37 -5.19 11.99 -14.61
N LEU A 38 -4.83 11.09 -15.53
CA LEU A 38 -5.64 10.77 -16.71
C LEU A 38 -6.95 10.06 -16.34
N CYS A 39 -6.92 9.20 -15.34
CA CYS A 39 -8.07 8.37 -14.97
C CYS A 39 -8.76 8.85 -13.69
N ASN A 40 -8.33 9.99 -13.13
CA ASN A 40 -8.75 10.44 -11.79
C ASN A 40 -8.68 9.32 -10.73
N ALA A 41 -7.65 8.48 -10.84
CA ALA A 41 -7.47 7.32 -9.99
C ALA A 41 -6.72 7.71 -8.72
N GLU A 42 -7.12 7.13 -7.59
CA GLU A 42 -6.43 7.26 -6.32
C GLU A 42 -5.54 6.05 -6.08
N LEU A 43 -4.28 6.28 -5.74
CA LEU A 43 -3.30 5.20 -5.56
C LEU A 43 -2.15 5.63 -4.66
N GLY A 44 -1.53 4.63 -4.04
CA GLY A 44 -0.35 4.76 -3.18
C GLY A 44 0.71 3.75 -3.56
N ILE A 45 1.98 4.16 -3.55
CA ILE A 45 3.14 3.30 -3.82
C ILE A 45 4.17 3.56 -2.73
N VAL A 46 4.67 2.48 -2.11
CA VAL A 46 5.80 2.51 -1.17
C VAL A 46 6.87 1.54 -1.67
N VAL A 47 8.12 2.01 -1.75
CA VAL A 47 9.28 1.19 -2.12
C VAL A 47 10.47 1.49 -1.21
N PHE A 48 11.20 0.46 -0.83
CA PHE A 48 12.42 0.57 -0.04
C PHE A 48 13.65 0.46 -0.94
N SER A 49 14.64 1.34 -0.76
CA SER A 49 15.92 1.20 -1.45
C SER A 49 16.66 -0.05 -0.97
N PRO A 50 17.70 -0.49 -1.71
CA PRO A 50 18.60 -1.54 -1.22
C PRO A 50 19.20 -1.26 0.17
N GLY A 51 19.28 0.01 0.59
CA GLY A 51 19.72 0.42 1.92
C GLY A 51 18.58 0.61 2.94
N GLY A 52 17.38 0.13 2.67
CA GLY A 52 16.24 0.19 3.58
C GLY A 52 15.56 1.56 3.69
N LYS A 53 15.96 2.56 2.89
CA LYS A 53 15.32 3.89 2.93
C LYS A 53 13.97 3.86 2.20
N PRO A 54 12.85 4.25 2.85
CA PRO A 54 11.55 4.32 2.19
C PRO A 54 11.46 5.48 1.20
N PHE A 55 10.68 5.26 0.15
CA PHE A 55 10.25 6.27 -0.81
C PHE A 55 8.80 6.00 -1.17
N SER A 56 8.00 7.05 -1.29
CA SER A 56 6.59 6.93 -1.59
C SER A 56 6.11 7.89 -2.67
N TYR A 57 5.00 7.50 -3.29
CA TYR A 57 4.13 8.34 -4.09
C TYR A 57 2.69 8.09 -3.64
N GLY A 58 1.88 9.14 -3.55
CA GLY A 58 0.45 9.02 -3.24
C GLY A 58 -0.33 10.13 -3.89
N LYS A 59 -1.53 9.82 -4.37
CA LYS A 59 -2.52 10.79 -4.84
C LYS A 59 -3.91 10.38 -4.32
N PRO A 60 -4.62 11.24 -3.56
CA PRO A 60 -4.29 12.64 -3.22
C PRO A 60 -3.07 12.84 -2.30
N ASN A 61 -2.84 11.93 -1.36
CA ASN A 61 -1.61 11.79 -0.59
C ASN A 61 -1.55 10.32 -0.10
N LEU A 62 -0.39 9.86 0.41
CA LEU A 62 -0.24 8.45 0.79
C LEU A 62 -1.11 8.07 1.98
N ASP A 63 -1.15 8.91 3.01
CA ASP A 63 -1.84 8.61 4.27
C ASP A 63 -3.34 8.43 4.05
N SER A 64 -3.99 9.32 3.30
CA SER A 64 -5.41 9.20 2.96
C SER A 64 -5.72 7.93 2.16
N VAL A 65 -4.83 7.53 1.25
CA VAL A 65 -5.02 6.28 0.48
C VAL A 65 -4.86 5.06 1.40
N ALA A 66 -3.88 5.10 2.31
CA ALA A 66 -3.65 4.03 3.27
C ALA A 66 -4.81 3.89 4.27
N GLU A 67 -5.32 5.01 4.81
CA GLU A 67 -6.47 5.02 5.71
C GLU A 67 -7.71 4.43 5.07
N ARG A 68 -8.04 4.80 3.82
CA ARG A 68 -9.19 4.21 3.12
C ARG A 68 -9.00 2.72 2.92
N PHE A 69 -7.81 2.30 2.49
CA PHE A 69 -7.51 0.89 2.29
C PHE A 69 -7.67 0.10 3.60
N MET A 70 -7.19 0.61 4.72
CA MET A 70 -7.34 -0.09 6.02
C MET A 70 -8.80 -0.17 6.49
N ARG A 71 -9.59 0.89 6.31
CA ARG A 71 -11.02 0.86 6.66
C ARG A 71 -11.81 -0.20 5.87
N GLU A 72 -11.49 -0.36 4.58
CA GLU A 72 -12.11 -1.40 3.76
C GLU A 72 -11.78 -2.82 4.23
N TYR A 73 -10.65 -3.02 4.91
CA TYR A 73 -10.28 -4.32 5.50
C TYR A 73 -11.01 -4.58 6.82
N ASP A 74 -11.12 -3.58 7.71
CA ASP A 74 -11.76 -3.75 9.02
C ASP A 74 -13.27 -4.08 8.90
N ASP A 75 -13.96 -3.51 7.92
CA ASP A 75 -15.38 -3.81 7.65
C ASP A 75 -15.61 -5.23 7.08
N SER A 76 -14.55 -5.90 6.62
CA SER A 76 -14.65 -7.25 6.04
C SER A 76 -14.42 -8.38 7.05
N ASP A 77 -13.97 -8.08 8.27
CA ASP A 77 -13.64 -9.06 9.33
C ASP A 77 -14.68 -9.09 10.47
N SER A 78 -15.72 -8.25 10.43
CA SER A 78 -16.74 -8.13 11.48
C SER A 78 -17.99 -9.01 11.26
N GLY A 79 -17.83 -10.16 10.59
CA GLY A 79 -18.81 -11.24 10.58
C GLY A 79 -18.51 -12.23 11.71
N ASP A 80 -19.50 -12.44 12.60
CA ASP A 80 -19.54 -13.45 13.68
C ASP A 80 -18.99 -13.06 15.06
N GLU A 81 -19.58 -12.03 15.70
CA GLU A 81 -19.76 -12.07 17.17
C GLU A 81 -21.26 -12.20 17.51
N GLU A 82 -21.69 -13.46 17.58
CA GLU A 82 -22.98 -13.88 18.13
C GLU A 82 -23.08 -13.43 19.60
N LYS A 83 -23.89 -12.41 19.89
CA LYS A 83 -24.18 -12.00 21.28
C LYS A 83 -24.98 -13.12 21.97
N SER A 84 -24.25 -14.01 22.64
CA SER A 84 -24.82 -14.94 23.61
C SER A 84 -25.55 -14.16 24.72
N GLY A 85 -26.83 -14.49 24.89
CA GLY A 85 -27.69 -13.86 25.88
C GLY A 85 -27.23 -14.16 27.30
N THR A 86 -27.24 -13.13 28.15
CA THR A 86 -27.24 -13.33 29.60
C THR A 86 -28.60 -12.95 30.16
N ARG A 87 -29.36 -14.00 30.46
CA ARG A 87 -30.52 -14.06 31.34
C ARG A 87 -30.16 -13.39 32.69
N ARG A 88 -30.94 -12.39 33.10
CA ARG A 88 -31.08 -12.05 34.52
C ARG A 88 -32.55 -12.12 34.88
N GLU A 89 -32.81 -13.02 35.81
CA GLU A 89 -34.05 -13.17 36.56
C GLU A 89 -34.14 -11.98 37.52
N GLU A 90 -35.25 -11.26 37.50
CA GLU A 90 -35.64 -10.40 38.62
C GLU A 90 -36.89 -10.98 39.25
N SER A 91 -36.70 -11.48 40.47
CA SER A 91 -37.68 -12.04 41.38
C SER A 91 -37.89 -11.08 42.55
N GLY A 92 -39.15 -10.71 42.84
CA GLY A 92 -39.65 -10.10 44.10
C GLY A 92 -39.17 -8.66 44.34
N GLU A 93 -39.92 -7.69 44.89
CA GLU A 93 -41.13 -7.56 45.73
C GLU A 93 -41.78 -6.21 45.31
N ALA A 94 -43.07 -5.90 45.44
CA ALA A 94 -44.12 -6.24 46.40
C ALA A 94 -45.51 -6.09 45.76
#